data_AF-A0A962QNB9-F1
#
_entry.id   AF-A0A962QNB9-F1
#
_cell.length_a   1.000
_cell.length_b   1.000
_cell.length_c   1.000
_cell.angle_alpha   90.00
_cell.angle_beta   90.00
_cell.angle_gamma   90.00
#
_symmetry.space_group_name_H-M   'P 1'
#
loop_
_entity.id
_entity.type
_entity.pdbx_description
1 polymer ?
#
loop_
_entity_poly.entity_id
_entity_poly.type
_entity_poly.pdbx_seq_one_letter_code
_entity_poly.pdbx_strand_id
1 'polypeptide(L)'
;DIQYAQNRILQELGDDPTLFAYPYGEYNLDLKRMVGSMGLIGFGQQSGPLWRQADFGALPRFPMASIYASMRTFPNKVLSLPLPITGAFPDEPVVPLDEWQPPLTLVFHPDAGDLQQLTCYLNGSPEVSYVWLEQPVGAVTVTARGRLNVGRNRMNCTLPIGDSGRFGWYSHNWIRRASDGGWYRESK
;
A
#
# COMPACT_ATOMS: atom_id res chain seq x y z
N ASP A 1 -7.26 12.03 20.30
CA ASP A 1 -7.26 10.55 20.30
C ASP A 1 -5.85 9.96 20.34
N ILE A 2 -5.00 10.20 19.34
CA ILE A 2 -3.63 9.64 19.30
C ILE A 2 -2.83 9.98 20.58
N GLN A 3 -2.72 11.26 20.94
CA GLN A 3 -1.99 11.68 22.15
C GLN A 3 -2.60 11.11 23.44
N TYR A 4 -3.93 10.98 23.49
CA TYR A 4 -4.60 10.40 24.64
C TYR A 4 -4.21 8.92 24.82
N ALA A 5 -4.18 8.16 23.72
CA ALA A 5 -3.73 6.76 23.74
C ALA A 5 -2.25 6.65 24.13
N GLN A 6 -1.37 7.49 23.59
CA GLN A 6 0.06 7.52 23.97
C GLN A 6 0.25 7.79 25.46
N ASN A 7 -0.42 8.83 25.98
CA ASN A 7 -0.34 9.17 27.39
C ASN A 7 -0.84 8.02 28.28
N ARG A 8 -1.87 7.29 27.83
CA ARG A 8 -2.38 6.13 28.58
C ARG A 8 -1.38 4.97 28.58
N ILE A 9 -0.76 4.67 27.44
CA ILE A 9 0.29 3.63 27.35
C ILE A 9 1.45 3.97 28.29
N LEU A 10 1.91 5.23 28.27
CA LEU A 10 2.98 5.70 29.15
C LEU A 10 2.62 5.59 30.64
N GLN A 11 1.40 5.95 31.02
CA GLN A 11 0.94 5.87 32.41
C GLN A 11 0.85 4.43 32.94
N GLU A 12 0.42 3.49 32.10
CA GLU A 12 0.17 2.11 32.52
C GLU A 12 1.40 1.21 32.38
N LEU A 13 2.26 1.46 31.39
CA LEU A 13 3.39 0.59 31.06
C LEU A 13 4.76 1.26 31.30
N GLY A 14 4.82 2.58 31.43
CA GLY A 14 6.08 3.32 31.55
C GLY A 14 6.83 3.51 30.22
N ASP A 15 6.23 3.10 29.10
CA ASP A 15 6.80 3.16 27.76
C ASP A 15 6.09 4.20 26.87
N ASP A 16 6.82 4.87 25.99
CA ASP A 16 6.28 5.78 24.97
C ASP A 16 6.66 5.29 23.56
N PRO A 17 5.91 4.31 23.00
CA PRO A 17 6.26 3.71 21.72
C PRO A 17 6.05 4.71 20.59
N THR A 18 7.04 4.87 19.72
CA THR A 18 6.93 5.74 18.52
C THR A 18 6.26 5.05 17.33
N LEU A 19 5.45 4.02 17.58
CA LEU A 19 4.79 3.21 16.56
C LEU A 19 3.28 3.43 16.60
N PHE A 20 2.68 3.70 15.44
CA PHE A 20 1.25 3.95 15.29
C PHE A 20 0.64 3.05 14.23
N ALA A 21 -0.39 2.28 14.58
CA ALA A 21 -1.15 1.52 13.61
C ALA A 21 -2.42 2.28 13.23
N TYR A 22 -2.57 2.63 11.95
CA TYR A 22 -3.80 3.25 11.48
C TYR A 22 -4.97 2.28 11.74
N PRO A 23 -6.09 2.76 12.32
CA PRO A 23 -7.30 1.95 12.41
C PRO A 23 -7.65 1.37 11.04
N TYR A 24 -7.81 0.06 10.98
CA TYR A 24 -8.05 -0.69 9.74
C TYR A 24 -6.98 -0.51 8.63
N GLY A 25 -5.83 0.09 8.94
CA GLY A 25 -4.78 0.39 7.98
C GLY A 25 -5.10 1.55 7.04
N GLU A 26 -6.09 2.38 7.37
CA GLU A 26 -6.61 3.45 6.52
C GLU A 26 -6.06 4.82 6.92
N TYR A 27 -5.62 5.57 5.92
CA TYR A 27 -5.08 6.91 6.10
C TYR A 27 -5.34 7.75 4.85
N ASN A 28 -5.24 9.07 5.00
CA ASN A 28 -5.07 10.03 3.92
C ASN A 28 -3.74 10.79 4.12
N LEU A 29 -3.34 11.63 3.18
CA LEU A 29 -2.06 12.35 3.30
C LEU A 29 -2.00 13.30 4.49
N ASP A 30 -3.12 13.92 4.86
CA ASP A 30 -3.16 14.84 6.00
C ASP A 30 -2.97 14.13 7.34
N LEU A 31 -3.62 12.98 7.52
CA LEU A 31 -3.43 12.14 8.70
C LEU A 31 -1.99 11.58 8.74
N LYS A 32 -1.45 11.16 7.59
CA LYS A 32 -0.06 10.68 7.50
C LYS A 32 0.94 11.77 7.92
N ARG A 33 0.77 13.00 7.44
CA ARG A 33 1.59 14.16 7.84
C ARG A 33 1.43 14.48 9.33
N MET A 34 0.21 14.40 9.85
CA MET A 34 -0.07 14.62 11.28
C MET A 34 0.67 13.60 12.15
N VAL A 35 0.57 12.31 11.84
CA VAL A 35 1.28 11.23 12.54
C VAL A 35 2.79 11.46 12.48
N GLY A 36 3.33 11.78 11.30
CA GLY A 36 4.76 12.08 11.15
C GLY A 36 5.21 13.30 11.95
N SER A 37 4.38 14.36 12.03
CA SER A 37 4.69 15.56 12.82
C SER A 37 4.74 15.31 14.33
N MET A 38 4.12 14.23 14.79
CA MET A 38 4.19 13.76 16.19
C MET A 38 5.43 12.87 16.44
N GLY A 39 6.29 12.65 15.45
CA GLY A 39 7.45 11.76 15.56
C GLY A 39 7.10 10.27 15.54
N LEU A 40 5.89 9.91 15.09
CA LEU A 40 5.41 8.54 15.04
C LEU A 40 5.68 7.90 13.68
N ILE A 41 5.97 6.59 13.69
CA ILE A 41 6.05 5.72 12.51
C ILE A 41 4.68 5.08 12.31
N GLY A 42 4.05 5.32 11.16
CA GLY A 42 2.73 4.81 10.83
C GLY A 42 2.77 3.45 10.15
N PHE A 43 1.82 2.56 10.48
CA PHE A 43 1.63 1.26 9.83
C PHE A 43 0.25 1.17 9.19
N GLY A 44 0.22 0.99 7.86
CA GLY A 44 -0.99 0.70 7.11
C GLY A 44 -1.31 -0.80 7.08
N GLN A 45 -2.20 -1.22 6.17
CA GLN A 45 -2.50 -2.64 5.91
C GLN A 45 -2.31 -3.05 4.45
N GLN A 46 -1.69 -2.20 3.62
CA GLN A 46 -1.21 -2.59 2.31
C GLN A 46 -0.09 -3.64 2.45
N SER A 47 -0.10 -4.64 1.58
CA SER A 47 0.85 -5.74 1.64
C SER A 47 2.22 -5.32 1.09
N GLY A 48 3.30 -5.82 1.68
CA GLY A 48 4.64 -5.51 1.21
C GLY A 48 5.68 -5.67 2.30
N PRO A 49 6.96 -5.83 1.91
CA PRO A 49 8.07 -5.92 2.84
C PRO A 49 8.49 -4.54 3.34
N LEU A 50 9.10 -4.52 4.53
CA LEU A 50 9.79 -3.35 5.05
C LEU A 50 11.17 -3.23 4.41
N TRP A 51 11.60 -2.00 4.15
CA TRP A 51 12.91 -1.69 3.60
C TRP A 51 13.35 -0.29 4.03
N ARG A 52 14.64 0.02 3.89
CA ARG A 52 15.26 1.23 4.48
C ARG A 52 14.72 2.56 3.94
N GLN A 53 14.17 2.57 2.72
CA GLN A 53 13.62 3.76 2.08
C GLN A 53 12.09 3.69 1.95
N ALA A 54 11.45 2.80 2.71
CA ALA A 54 9.99 2.78 2.80
C ALA A 54 9.46 4.12 3.33
N ASP A 55 8.20 4.42 3.01
CA ASP A 55 7.50 5.52 3.64
C ASP A 55 7.16 5.17 5.09
N PHE A 56 7.93 5.72 6.03
CA PHE A 56 7.74 5.52 7.47
C PHE A 56 6.45 6.17 7.99
N GLY A 57 5.79 7.02 7.22
CA GLY A 57 4.45 7.51 7.54
C GLY A 57 3.37 6.44 7.32
N ALA A 58 3.63 5.41 6.51
CA ALA A 58 2.67 4.36 6.20
C ALA A 58 3.36 3.05 5.79
N LEU A 59 4.08 2.43 6.71
CA LEU A 59 4.77 1.16 6.48
C LEU A 59 3.79 0.03 6.11
N PRO A 60 4.12 -0.81 5.10
CA PRO A 60 3.31 -1.94 4.70
C PRO A 60 3.45 -3.12 5.69
N ARG A 61 2.47 -4.03 5.65
CA ARG A 61 2.50 -5.28 6.40
C ARG A 61 1.63 -6.34 5.75
N PHE A 62 2.09 -7.58 5.76
CA PHE A 62 1.27 -8.70 5.30
C PHE A 62 0.28 -9.14 6.37
N PRO A 63 -1.02 -9.28 6.05
CA PRO A 63 -1.95 -9.95 6.95
C PRO A 63 -1.59 -11.43 7.06
N MET A 64 -1.59 -11.94 8.28
CA MET A 64 -1.26 -13.33 8.62
C MET A 64 -2.36 -13.94 9.52
N ALA A 65 -3.61 -13.62 9.22
CA ALA A 65 -4.77 -14.09 9.97
C ALA A 65 -5.88 -14.57 9.02
N SER A 66 -6.77 -15.43 9.52
CA SER A 66 -7.94 -15.95 8.79
C SER A 66 -7.55 -16.50 7.41
N ILE A 67 -8.26 -16.08 6.34
CA ILE A 67 -8.00 -16.48 4.96
C ILE A 67 -6.58 -16.18 4.46
N TYR A 68 -5.83 -15.31 5.15
CA TYR A 68 -4.45 -14.96 4.81
C TYR A 68 -3.40 -15.74 5.62
N ALA A 69 -3.79 -16.67 6.50
CA ALA A 69 -2.88 -17.44 7.35
C ALA A 69 -2.27 -18.69 6.66
N SER A 70 -2.59 -18.94 5.39
CA SER A 70 -2.15 -20.16 4.70
C SER A 70 -0.62 -20.26 4.59
N MET A 71 -0.05 -21.33 5.18
CA MET A 71 1.37 -21.64 5.09
C MET A 71 1.86 -21.90 3.67
N ARG A 72 0.97 -22.28 2.74
CA ARG A 72 1.31 -22.40 1.32
C ARG A 72 1.74 -21.06 0.71
N THR A 73 1.15 -19.96 1.18
CA THR A 73 1.45 -18.59 0.68
C THR A 73 2.47 -17.85 1.54
N PHE A 74 2.81 -18.40 2.70
CA PHE A 74 3.72 -17.76 3.66
C PHE A 74 5.13 -17.49 3.08
N PRO A 75 5.77 -18.42 2.35
CA PRO A 75 7.07 -18.18 1.74
C PRO A 75 7.10 -16.93 0.85
N ASN A 76 6.06 -16.72 0.03
CA ASN A 76 5.96 -15.55 -0.86
C ASN A 76 5.95 -14.22 -0.07
N LYS A 77 5.37 -14.21 1.13
CA LYS A 77 5.29 -13.02 1.98
C LYS A 77 6.62 -12.74 2.67
N VAL A 78 7.18 -13.73 3.35
CA VAL A 78 8.41 -13.56 4.15
C VAL A 78 9.66 -13.40 3.28
N LEU A 79 9.65 -13.97 2.06
CA LEU A 79 10.74 -13.82 1.10
C LEU A 79 10.53 -12.68 0.10
N SER A 80 9.44 -11.90 0.21
CA SER A 80 9.24 -10.75 -0.67
C SER A 80 10.37 -9.73 -0.54
N LEU A 81 10.62 -9.01 -1.62
CA LEU A 81 11.54 -7.87 -1.70
C LEU A 81 10.76 -6.60 -1.99
N PRO A 82 11.27 -5.39 -1.65
CA PRO A 82 10.64 -4.17 -2.12
C PRO A 82 10.64 -4.17 -3.65
N LEU A 83 9.51 -3.79 -4.26
CA LEU A 83 9.50 -3.53 -5.70
C LEU A 83 10.54 -2.44 -6.00
N PRO A 84 11.41 -2.59 -7.01
CA PRO A 84 12.50 -1.64 -7.29
C PRO A 84 11.97 -0.37 -7.96
N ILE A 85 11.11 0.37 -7.26
CA ILE A 85 10.54 1.65 -7.67
C ILE A 85 11.23 2.80 -6.95
N THR A 86 11.40 3.91 -7.65
CA THR A 86 11.86 5.20 -7.10
C THR A 86 10.70 6.12 -6.75
N GLY A 87 9.49 5.82 -7.24
CA GLY A 87 8.27 6.56 -6.90
C GLY A 87 6.99 5.84 -7.33
N ALA A 88 5.90 6.19 -6.65
CA ALA A 88 4.55 5.76 -6.98
C ALA A 88 3.59 6.95 -6.83
N PHE A 89 2.67 7.11 -7.78
CA PHE A 89 1.79 8.28 -7.85
C PHE A 89 0.37 7.89 -8.28
N PRO A 90 -0.68 8.48 -7.67
CA PRO A 90 -0.62 9.31 -6.47
C PRO A 90 -0.22 8.50 -5.23
N ASP A 91 0.22 9.22 -4.20
CA ASP A 91 0.46 8.68 -2.85
C ASP A 91 -0.81 8.79 -1.97
N GLU A 92 -1.78 9.62 -2.37
CA GLU A 92 -3.06 9.76 -1.67
C GLU A 92 -3.93 8.50 -1.85
N PRO A 93 -4.25 7.76 -0.77
CA PRO A 93 -5.11 6.59 -0.85
C PRO A 93 -6.57 6.95 -1.13
N VAL A 94 -7.04 8.11 -0.68
CA VAL A 94 -8.46 8.49 -0.79
C VAL A 94 -8.77 8.98 -2.20
N VAL A 95 -9.64 8.25 -2.88
CA VAL A 95 -9.99 8.49 -4.28
C VAL A 95 -11.04 9.62 -4.37
N PRO A 96 -10.90 10.57 -5.33
CA PRO A 96 -11.95 11.53 -5.66
C PRO A 96 -13.31 10.87 -5.95
N LEU A 97 -14.41 11.56 -5.67
CA LEU A 97 -15.75 10.97 -5.78
C LEU A 97 -16.14 10.64 -7.22
N ASP A 98 -15.66 11.42 -8.18
CA ASP A 98 -15.86 11.27 -9.61
C ASP A 98 -14.89 10.26 -10.27
N GLU A 99 -13.89 9.78 -9.53
CA GLU A 99 -12.91 8.81 -10.03
C GLU A 99 -13.26 7.38 -9.61
N TRP A 100 -13.35 6.48 -10.60
CA TRP A 100 -13.74 5.08 -10.44
C TRP A 100 -12.65 4.10 -10.86
N GLN A 101 -11.65 4.57 -11.61
CA GLN A 101 -10.53 3.79 -12.13
C GLN A 101 -9.25 4.62 -11.98
N PRO A 102 -8.84 4.96 -10.74
CA PRO A 102 -7.69 5.84 -10.54
C PRO A 102 -6.43 5.20 -11.13
N PRO A 103 -5.65 5.94 -11.95
CA PRO A 103 -4.40 5.46 -12.47
C PRO A 103 -3.33 5.44 -11.37
N LEU A 104 -2.52 4.38 -11.34
CA LEU A 104 -1.32 4.28 -10.51
C LEU A 104 -0.07 4.32 -11.40
N THR A 105 0.71 5.39 -11.32
CA THR A 105 2.02 5.47 -11.99
C THR A 105 3.09 4.93 -11.08
N LEU A 106 3.87 3.96 -11.56
CA LEU A 106 5.08 3.46 -10.90
C LEU A 106 6.30 3.89 -11.72
N VAL A 107 7.32 4.42 -11.05
CA VAL A 107 8.60 4.79 -11.66
C VAL A 107 9.65 3.79 -11.18
N PHE A 108 10.20 3.00 -12.09
CA PHE A 108 11.17 1.96 -11.75
C PHE A 108 12.61 2.49 -11.70
N HIS A 109 13.43 1.87 -10.85
CA HIS A 109 14.88 2.03 -10.89
C HIS A 109 15.41 1.49 -12.24
N PRO A 110 16.45 2.10 -12.85
CA PRO A 110 17.01 1.60 -14.12
C PRO A 110 17.42 0.12 -14.08
N ASP A 111 17.87 -0.35 -12.92
CA ASP A 111 18.28 -1.75 -12.69
C ASP A 111 17.14 -2.65 -12.17
N ALA A 112 15.87 -2.27 -12.38
CA ALA A 112 14.71 -3.04 -11.91
C ALA A 112 14.58 -4.45 -12.53
N GLY A 113 15.32 -4.73 -13.59
CA GLY A 113 15.26 -5.99 -14.33
C GLY A 113 14.24 -5.96 -15.47
N ASP A 114 13.69 -7.12 -15.82
CA ASP A 114 12.78 -7.27 -16.95
C ASP A 114 11.35 -6.84 -16.59
N LEU A 115 11.05 -5.57 -16.87
CA LEU A 115 9.76 -4.96 -16.60
C LEU A 115 8.60 -5.58 -17.41
N GLN A 116 8.85 -6.40 -18.44
CA GLN A 116 7.78 -7.13 -19.13
C GLN A 116 7.11 -8.18 -18.24
N GLN A 117 7.78 -8.58 -17.16
CA GLN A 117 7.25 -9.53 -16.16
C GLN A 117 6.46 -8.84 -15.03
N LEU A 118 6.34 -7.51 -15.05
CA LEU A 118 5.52 -6.79 -14.09
C LEU A 118 4.07 -7.29 -14.17
N THR A 119 3.55 -7.75 -13.03
CA THR A 119 2.15 -8.15 -12.93
C THR A 119 1.46 -7.39 -11.82
N CYS A 120 0.35 -6.74 -12.16
CA CYS A 120 -0.48 -5.99 -11.22
C CYS A 120 -1.91 -6.55 -11.15
N TYR A 121 -2.53 -6.38 -9.98
CA TYR A 121 -3.85 -6.90 -9.67
C TYR A 121 -4.66 -5.90 -8.86
N LEU A 122 -5.93 -5.67 -9.23
CA LEU A 122 -6.88 -4.96 -8.39
C LEU A 122 -7.72 -5.98 -7.60
N ASN A 123 -7.61 -5.97 -6.26
CA ASN A 123 -8.31 -6.91 -5.38
C ASN A 123 -8.11 -8.39 -5.77
N GLY A 124 -6.96 -8.72 -6.38
CA GLY A 124 -6.64 -10.06 -6.88
C GLY A 124 -7.08 -10.33 -8.32
N SER A 125 -7.84 -9.44 -8.96
CA SER A 125 -8.16 -9.53 -10.39
C SER A 125 -6.98 -9.03 -11.24
N PRO A 126 -6.52 -9.80 -12.26
CA PRO A 126 -5.46 -9.39 -13.17
C PRO A 126 -5.92 -8.43 -14.28
N GLU A 127 -7.19 -8.00 -14.27
CA GLU A 127 -7.77 -7.15 -15.31
C GLU A 127 -7.34 -5.68 -15.17
N VAL A 128 -6.07 -5.44 -15.49
CA VAL A 128 -5.45 -4.11 -15.51
C VAL A 128 -4.92 -3.79 -16.90
N SER A 129 -4.72 -2.51 -17.17
CA SER A 129 -4.07 -1.99 -18.37
C SER A 129 -2.75 -1.31 -17.97
N TYR A 130 -1.77 -1.40 -18.86
CA TYR A 130 -0.44 -0.82 -18.68
C TYR A 130 -0.20 0.19 -19.80
N VAL A 131 0.19 1.40 -19.43
CA VAL A 131 0.63 2.44 -20.36
C VAL A 131 2.05 2.84 -19.97
N TRP A 132 3.03 2.38 -20.74
CA TRP A 132 4.44 2.74 -20.56
C TRP A 132 4.67 4.17 -21.03
N LEU A 133 5.36 4.96 -20.21
CA LEU A 133 5.63 6.37 -20.49
C LEU A 133 6.97 6.52 -21.19
N GLU A 134 7.06 7.48 -22.12
CA GLU A 134 8.34 7.87 -22.73
C GLU A 134 9.23 8.62 -21.73
N GLN A 135 8.62 9.42 -20.86
CA GLN A 135 9.29 10.16 -19.80
C GLN A 135 8.42 10.19 -18.52
N PRO A 136 9.00 9.94 -17.32
CA PRO A 136 10.38 9.45 -17.13
C PRO A 136 10.53 8.01 -17.64
N VAL A 137 11.71 7.68 -18.18
CA VAL A 137 12.03 6.33 -18.67
C VAL A 137 11.85 5.30 -17.56
N GLY A 138 11.23 4.16 -17.88
CA GLY A 138 10.95 3.10 -16.91
C GLY A 138 9.70 3.36 -16.07
N ALA A 139 8.88 4.36 -16.41
CA ALA A 139 7.59 4.57 -15.76
C ALA A 139 6.43 3.89 -16.50
N VAL A 140 5.47 3.40 -15.73
CA VAL A 140 4.24 2.76 -16.23
C VAL A 140 3.05 3.25 -15.44
N THR A 141 1.98 3.61 -16.16
CA THR A 141 0.66 3.85 -15.57
C THR A 141 -0.15 2.57 -15.62
N VAL A 142 -0.61 2.11 -14.47
CA VAL A 142 -1.45 0.93 -14.28
C VAL A 142 -2.86 1.39 -13.94
N THR A 143 -3.84 0.98 -14.74
CA THR A 143 -5.26 1.32 -14.51
C THR A 143 -6.10 0.05 -14.52
N ALA A 144 -6.93 -0.13 -13.49
CA ALA A 144 -7.86 -1.26 -13.45
C ALA A 144 -8.96 -1.10 -14.51
N ARG A 145 -9.31 -2.20 -15.20
CA ARG A 145 -10.43 -2.17 -16.18
C ARG A 145 -11.79 -2.13 -15.49
N GLY A 146 -11.89 -2.72 -14.30
CA GLY A 146 -13.06 -2.67 -13.44
C GLY A 146 -13.11 -1.39 -12.60
N ARG A 147 -14.29 -1.03 -12.10
CA ARG A 147 -14.48 0.09 -11.17
C ARG A 147 -14.08 -0.29 -9.75
N LEU A 148 -13.59 0.68 -8.99
CA LEU A 148 -13.44 0.53 -7.55
C LEU A 148 -14.81 0.40 -6.87
N ASN A 149 -14.90 -0.52 -5.91
CA ASN A 149 -16.04 -0.59 -5.01
C ASN A 149 -15.94 0.54 -3.96
N VAL A 150 -17.07 0.92 -3.37
CA VAL A 150 -17.04 1.69 -2.12
C VAL A 150 -16.28 0.87 -1.08
N GLY A 151 -15.36 1.51 -0.35
CA GLY A 151 -14.49 0.83 0.59
C GLY A 151 -13.02 0.79 0.18
N ARG A 152 -12.30 -0.14 0.81
CA ARG A 152 -10.93 -0.47 0.46
C ARG A 152 -10.86 -1.27 -0.83
N ASN A 153 -9.96 -0.85 -1.70
CA ASN A 153 -9.52 -1.58 -2.87
C ASN A 153 -7.99 -1.58 -2.85
N ARG A 154 -7.37 -2.60 -3.42
CA ARG A 154 -5.91 -2.77 -3.36
C ARG A 154 -5.35 -3.06 -4.73
N MET A 155 -4.46 -2.20 -5.19
CA MET A 155 -3.60 -2.48 -6.34
C MET A 155 -2.32 -3.14 -5.81
N ASN A 156 -2.06 -4.39 -6.19
CA ASN A 156 -0.82 -5.09 -5.86
C ASN A 156 -0.01 -5.27 -7.13
N CYS A 157 1.25 -4.90 -7.13
CA CYS A 157 2.17 -5.09 -8.25
C CYS A 157 3.38 -5.89 -7.79
N THR A 158 3.74 -6.90 -8.58
CA THR A 158 4.86 -7.80 -8.32
C THR A 158 5.76 -7.97 -9.53
N LEU A 159 7.06 -8.12 -9.28
CA LEU A 159 8.08 -8.34 -10.30
C LEU A 159 9.06 -9.44 -9.84
N PRO A 160 9.34 -10.48 -10.63
CA PRO A 160 10.41 -11.42 -10.32
C PRO A 160 11.77 -10.72 -10.19
N ILE A 161 12.56 -11.06 -9.17
CA ILE A 161 13.87 -10.43 -8.91
C ILE A 161 14.99 -11.44 -9.19
N GLY A 162 15.60 -11.29 -10.38
CA GLY A 162 16.63 -12.19 -10.88
C GLY A 162 16.16 -13.65 -10.88
N ASP A 163 17.10 -14.58 -10.77
CA ASP A 163 16.81 -16.03 -10.74
C ASP A 163 16.52 -16.58 -9.33
N SER A 164 16.25 -15.70 -8.36
CA SER A 164 16.11 -16.08 -6.95
C SER A 164 14.79 -16.77 -6.61
N GLY A 165 13.82 -16.75 -7.53
CA GLY A 165 12.43 -17.15 -7.26
C GLY A 165 11.67 -16.19 -6.33
N ARG A 166 12.26 -15.03 -5.98
CA ARG A 166 11.66 -14.02 -5.12
C ARG A 166 10.96 -12.95 -5.97
N PHE A 167 9.98 -12.29 -5.35
CA PHE A 167 9.21 -11.24 -5.98
C PHE A 167 9.42 -9.91 -5.25
N GLY A 168 9.73 -8.87 -6.02
CA GLY A 168 9.54 -7.49 -5.64
C GLY A 168 8.05 -7.23 -5.48
N TRP A 169 7.65 -6.52 -4.42
CA TRP A 169 6.25 -6.33 -4.06
C TRP A 169 5.98 -4.88 -3.70
N TYR A 170 4.93 -4.31 -4.30
CA TYR A 170 4.37 -3.04 -3.93
C TYR A 170 2.84 -3.15 -3.89
N SER A 171 2.23 -2.49 -2.91
CA SER A 171 0.78 -2.38 -2.82
C SER A 171 0.38 -0.92 -2.59
N HIS A 172 -0.61 -0.48 -3.35
CA HIS A 172 -1.27 0.79 -3.12
C HIS A 172 -2.71 0.54 -2.66
N ASN A 173 -3.11 1.19 -1.57
CA ASN A 173 -4.49 1.15 -1.09
C ASN A 173 -5.27 2.28 -1.74
N TRP A 174 -6.41 1.94 -2.32
CA TRP A 174 -7.41 2.90 -2.77
C TRP A 174 -8.60 2.86 -1.82
N ILE A 175 -9.00 4.01 -1.30
CA ILE A 175 -10.12 4.15 -0.37
C ILE A 175 -11.18 5.00 -1.05
N ARG A 176 -12.31 4.38 -1.36
CA ARG A 176 -13.43 5.04 -2.03
C ARG A 176 -14.58 5.26 -1.05
N ARG A 177 -15.01 6.52 -0.93
CA ARG A 177 -16.20 6.91 -0.17
C ARG A 177 -17.48 6.51 -0.92
N ALA A 178 -18.60 6.51 -0.22
CA ALA A 178 -19.91 6.36 -0.86
C ALA A 178 -20.19 7.54 -1.82
N SER A 179 -21.12 7.34 -2.75
CA SER A 179 -21.47 8.33 -3.78
C SER A 179 -22.01 9.65 -3.21
N ASP A 180 -22.52 9.64 -1.97
CA ASP A 180 -22.96 10.82 -1.22
C ASP A 180 -21.80 11.55 -0.51
N GLY A 181 -20.57 11.07 -0.66
CA GLY A 181 -19.37 11.60 0.01
C GLY A 181 -19.14 11.08 1.42
N GLY A 182 -20.02 10.23 1.93
CA GLY A 182 -19.93 9.63 3.26
C GLY A 182 -18.87 8.53 3.35
N TRP A 183 -18.31 8.34 4.55
CA TRP A 183 -17.46 7.20 4.86
C TRP A 183 -18.31 5.93 5.00
N TYR A 184 -17.84 4.85 4.38
CA TYR A 184 -18.48 3.54 4.48
C TYR A 184 -18.33 2.98 5.89
N ARG A 185 -19.25 2.09 6.27
CA ARG A 185 -19.14 1.35 7.52
C ARG A 185 -18.35 0.08 7.28
N GLU A 186 -17.36 -0.18 8.11
CA GLU A 186 -16.74 -1.51 8.18
C GLU A 186 -17.81 -2.54 8.53
N SER A 187 -17.97 -3.56 7.69
CA SER A 187 -18.76 -4.73 8.05
C SER A 187 -18.02 -5.47 9.17
N LYS A 188 -18.70 -5.68 10.30
CA LYS A 188 -18.21 -6.50 11.42
C LYS A 188 -17.95 -7.93 10.99
#